data_AF-A0A0S1VX66-F1
#
_entry.id   AF-A0A0S1VX66-F1
#
_cell.length_a   1.000
_cell.length_b   1.000
_cell.length_c   1.000
_cell.angle_alpha   90.00
_cell.angle_beta   90.00
_cell.angle_gamma   90.00
#
_symmetry.space_group_name_H-M   'P 1'
#
loop_
_entity.id
_entity.type
_entity.pdbx_description
1 polymer ?
#
loop_
_entity_poly.entity_id
_entity_poly.type
_entity_poly.pdbx_seq_one_letter_code
_entity_poly.pdbx_strand_id
1 'polypeptide(L)'
;MAGLGSADTVRDIRGFALKFYTEDGIWDLVGNNTPIFFVKDPMLFPMLIHSQKSNPVTNLRDWDAYWDFLTLNPMTVYQTLRLYADKGIPNGYRYQDGYGCH
;
A
#
# COMPACT_ATOMS: atom_id res chain seq x y z
N MET A 1 -7.74 0.71 -2.31
CA MET A 1 -7.53 0.50 -0.88
C MET A 1 -8.80 -0.01 -0.24
N ALA A 2 -8.65 -1.14 0.46
CA ALA A 2 -9.71 -1.78 1.23
C ALA A 2 -10.19 -0.87 2.38
N GLY A 3 -11.51 -0.75 2.54
CA GLY A 3 -12.15 -0.20 3.74
C GLY A 3 -12.63 -1.32 4.66
N LEU A 4 -13.23 -0.96 5.80
CA LEU A 4 -13.88 -1.92 6.70
C LEU A 4 -14.92 -2.76 5.91
N GLY A 5 -14.80 -4.09 5.96
CA GLY A 5 -15.67 -5.01 5.23
C GLY A 5 -15.24 -5.33 3.79
N SER A 6 -14.10 -4.82 3.32
CA SER A 6 -13.51 -5.26 2.05
C SER A 6 -12.91 -6.66 2.17
N ALA A 7 -12.86 -7.41 1.05
CA ALA A 7 -12.27 -8.74 1.04
C ALA A 7 -10.74 -8.71 1.18
N ASP A 8 -10.19 -9.59 2.01
CA ASP A 8 -8.73 -9.74 2.22
C ASP A 8 -7.97 -10.16 0.96
N THR A 9 -8.68 -10.59 -0.09
CA THR A 9 -8.12 -11.03 -1.38
C THR A 9 -7.99 -9.91 -2.41
N VAL A 10 -8.38 -8.67 -2.09
CA VAL A 10 -8.20 -7.51 -2.98
C VAL A 10 -6.71 -7.22 -3.16
N ARG A 11 -6.26 -7.03 -4.41
CA ARG A 11 -4.86 -6.65 -4.70
C ARG A 11 -4.51 -5.33 -4.01
N ASP A 12 -3.59 -5.37 -3.06
CA ASP A 12 -3.11 -4.18 -2.33
C ASP A 12 -1.74 -4.47 -1.69
N ILE A 13 -1.06 -3.41 -1.25
CA ILE A 13 0.05 -3.58 -0.30
C ILE A 13 -0.55 -4.08 1.03
N ARG A 14 0.16 -4.97 1.73
CA ARG A 14 -0.21 -5.38 3.08
C ARG A 14 0.67 -4.70 4.11
N GLY A 15 0.02 -4.09 5.11
CA GLY A 15 0.70 -3.55 6.27
C GLY A 15 1.35 -4.65 7.10
N PHE A 16 2.52 -4.35 7.66
CA PHE A 16 3.25 -5.20 8.59
C PHE A 16 3.72 -4.31 9.75
N ALA A 17 2.85 -4.11 10.74
CA ALA A 17 3.13 -3.25 11.88
C ALA A 17 3.50 -4.08 13.11
N LEU A 18 4.66 -3.80 13.69
CA LEU A 18 5.13 -4.40 14.93
C LEU A 18 5.25 -3.32 16.01
N LYS A 19 4.78 -3.65 17.21
CA LYS A 19 4.89 -2.83 18.41
C LYS A 19 5.78 -3.55 19.41
N PHE A 20 6.92 -2.94 19.73
CA PHE A 20 7.86 -3.44 20.72
C PHE A 20 7.66 -2.69 22.04
N TYR A 21 7.43 -3.46 23.10
CA TYR A 21 7.38 -2.95 24.46
C TYR A 21 8.79 -3.11 25.05
N THR A 22 9.56 -2.02 25.02
CA THR A 22 10.95 -2.01 25.46
C THR A 22 11.08 -1.34 26.83
N GLU A 23 12.23 -1.48 27.47
CA GLU A 23 12.54 -0.80 28.74
C GLU A 23 12.59 0.73 28.57
N ASP A 24 12.93 1.22 27.37
CA ASP A 24 13.00 2.65 27.02
C ASP A 24 11.67 3.21 26.48
N GLY A 25 10.61 2.40 26.48
CA GLY A 25 9.28 2.76 26.00
C GLY A 25 8.82 1.96 24.79
N ILE A 26 7.81 2.48 24.09
CA ILE A 26 7.23 1.82 22.92
C ILE A 26 8.06 2.18 21.68
N TRP A 27 8.52 1.16 20.96
CA TRP A 27 9.08 1.33 19.63
C TRP A 27 8.19 0.65 18.59
N ASP A 28 7.74 1.41 17.59
CA ASP A 28 6.86 0.91 16.52
C ASP A 28 7.64 0.80 15.21
N LEU A 29 7.72 -0.41 14.66
CA LEU A 29 8.17 -0.66 13.30
C LEU A 29 6.94 -0.79 12.41
N VAL A 30 6.57 0.31 11.76
CA VAL A 30 5.40 0.40 10.88
C VAL A 30 5.82 0.18 9.44
N GLY A 31 5.79 -1.09 9.02
CA GLY A 31 6.25 -1.52 7.71
C GLY A 31 5.14 -2.03 6.79
N ASN A 32 5.57 -2.62 5.68
CA ASN A 32 4.71 -3.27 4.69
C ASN A 32 5.33 -4.60 4.21
N ASN A 33 4.58 -5.36 3.43
CA ASN A 33 5.05 -6.57 2.76
C ASN A 33 5.92 -6.31 1.51
N THR A 34 6.30 -5.05 1.28
CA THR A 34 7.16 -4.62 0.18
C THR A 34 8.30 -3.75 0.73
N PRO A 35 9.54 -3.87 0.20
CA PRO A 35 10.70 -3.12 0.68
C PRO A 35 10.78 -1.68 0.14
N ILE A 36 9.84 -1.27 -0.71
CA ILE A 36 9.81 0.05 -1.37
C ILE A 36 8.39 0.60 -1.35
N PHE A 37 8.23 1.89 -1.65
CA PHE A 37 6.91 2.52 -1.78
C PHE A 37 6.71 3.19 -3.13
N PHE A 38 5.47 3.59 -3.44
CA PHE A 38 5.09 4.20 -4.72
C PHE A 38 5.69 5.60 -4.91
N VAL A 39 5.79 6.38 -3.83
CA VAL A 39 6.25 7.76 -3.82
C VAL A 39 7.42 7.92 -2.86
N LYS A 40 8.29 8.88 -3.15
CA LYS A 40 9.44 9.27 -2.32
C LYS A 40 9.21 10.60 -1.60
N ASP A 41 8.28 11.41 -2.12
CA ASP A 41 7.86 12.67 -1.52
C ASP A 41 6.54 12.49 -0.77
N PRO A 42 6.48 12.75 0.55
CA PRO A 42 5.25 12.63 1.32
C PRO A 42 4.14 13.58 0.86
N MET A 43 4.45 14.69 0.17
CA MET A 43 3.44 15.61 -0.38
C MET A 43 2.53 14.91 -1.42
N LEU A 44 3.04 13.88 -2.09
CA LEU A 44 2.27 13.11 -3.07
C LEU A 44 1.41 12.01 -2.43
N PHE A 45 1.60 11.71 -1.14
CA PHE A 45 0.88 10.63 -0.46
C PHE A 45 -0.65 10.81 -0.46
N PRO A 46 -1.22 11.99 -0.16
CA PRO A 46 -2.67 12.19 -0.26
C PRO A 46 -3.21 11.95 -1.67
N MET A 47 -2.48 12.41 -2.70
CA MET A 47 -2.85 12.23 -4.10
C MET A 47 -2.82 10.75 -4.51
N LEU A 48 -1.78 10.03 -4.10
CA LEU A 48 -1.72 8.58 -4.25
C LEU A 48 -2.95 7.95 -3.59
N ILE A 49 -3.22 8.19 -2.31
CA ILE A 49 -4.34 7.55 -1.60
C ILE A 49 -5.70 7.87 -2.24
N HIS A 50 -5.92 9.10 -2.72
CA HIS A 50 -7.15 9.46 -3.42
C HIS A 50 -7.31 8.68 -4.73
N SER A 51 -6.24 8.56 -5.55
CA SER A 51 -6.26 7.71 -6.75
C SER A 51 -6.54 6.23 -6.44
N GLN A 52 -6.25 5.80 -5.20
CA GLN A 52 -6.42 4.43 -4.73
C GLN A 52 -7.75 4.18 -4.01
N LYS A 53 -8.62 5.16 -3.79
CA LYS A 53 -9.90 4.95 -3.12
C LYS A 53 -11.05 4.90 -4.11
N SER A 54 -12.27 4.70 -3.58
CA SER A 54 -13.48 4.83 -4.36
C SER A 54 -13.65 6.26 -4.85
N ASN A 55 -14.21 6.42 -6.04
CA ASN A 55 -14.59 7.71 -6.58
C ASN A 55 -15.61 8.37 -5.63
N PRO A 56 -15.42 9.65 -5.26
CA PRO A 56 -16.26 10.32 -4.26
C PRO A 56 -17.71 10.54 -4.72
N VAL A 57 -17.97 10.50 -6.03
CA VAL A 57 -19.31 10.68 -6.60
C VAL A 57 -20.06 9.36 -6.67
N THR A 58 -19.41 8.28 -7.12
CA THR A 58 -20.06 6.99 -7.38
C THR A 58 -19.87 5.97 -6.26
N ASN A 59 -18.90 6.20 -5.36
CA ASN A 59 -18.43 5.25 -4.37
C ASN A 59 -17.92 3.91 -4.96
N LEU A 60 -17.62 3.87 -6.26
CA LEU A 60 -17.06 2.72 -6.95
C LEU A 60 -15.56 2.90 -7.21
N ARG A 61 -14.86 1.80 -7.47
CA ARG A 61 -13.46 1.84 -7.92
C ARG A 61 -13.40 2.55 -9.28
N ASP A 62 -12.48 3.49 -9.41
CA ASP A 62 -12.21 4.22 -10.64
C ASP A 62 -10.82 3.87 -11.15
N TRP A 63 -10.76 3.17 -12.28
CA TRP A 63 -9.51 2.71 -12.87
C TRP A 63 -8.82 3.81 -13.67
N ASP A 64 -9.55 4.81 -14.15
CA ASP A 64 -8.96 5.93 -14.87
C ASP A 64 -8.18 6.79 -13.88
N ALA A 65 -8.76 7.14 -12.73
CA ALA A 65 -8.05 7.85 -11.67
C ALA A 65 -6.83 7.07 -11.14
N TYR A 66 -6.94 5.74 -11.03
CA TYR A 66 -5.85 4.87 -10.61
C TYR A 66 -4.66 4.93 -11.57
N TRP A 67 -4.91 4.74 -12.87
CA TRP A 67 -3.85 4.69 -13.87
C TRP A 67 -3.31 6.08 -14.21
N ASP A 68 -4.14 7.12 -14.16
CA ASP A 68 -3.71 8.52 -14.35
C ASP A 68 -2.58 8.88 -13.39
N PHE A 69 -2.77 8.64 -12.08
CA PHE A 69 -1.71 8.90 -11.09
C PHE A 69 -0.44 8.08 -11.37
N LEU A 70 -0.54 6.77 -11.62
CA LEU A 70 0.63 5.91 -11.79
C LEU A 70 1.42 6.25 -13.06
N THR A 71 0.72 6.52 -14.17
CA THR A 71 1.35 6.80 -15.46
C THR A 71 1.96 8.19 -15.55
N LEU A 72 1.38 9.18 -14.84
CA LEU A 72 1.96 10.52 -14.72
C LEU A 72 3.13 10.60 -13.72
N ASN A 73 3.30 9.58 -12.87
CA ASN A 73 4.36 9.53 -11.87
C ASN A 73 5.30 8.33 -12.11
N PRO A 74 6.34 8.45 -12.96
CA PRO A 74 7.19 7.33 -13.35
C PRO A 74 7.94 6.66 -12.19
N MET A 75 8.11 7.36 -11.06
CA MET A 75 8.68 6.78 -9.84
C MET A 75 7.88 5.60 -9.28
N THR A 76 6.59 5.51 -9.62
CA THR A 76 5.68 4.46 -9.13
C THR A 76 5.89 3.12 -9.81
N VAL A 77 6.62 3.07 -10.93
CA VAL A 77 6.72 1.89 -11.81
C VAL A 77 7.20 0.65 -11.07
N TYR A 78 8.27 0.75 -10.29
CA TYR A 78 8.84 -0.44 -9.64
C TYR A 78 7.88 -1.04 -8.59
N GLN A 79 7.22 -0.20 -7.78
CA GLN A 79 6.24 -0.67 -6.81
C GLN A 79 4.95 -1.15 -7.50
N THR A 80 4.56 -0.56 -8.64
CA THR A 80 3.43 -1.03 -9.45
C THR A 80 3.67 -2.45 -9.97
N LEU A 81 4.85 -2.71 -10.54
CA LEU A 81 5.23 -4.05 -11.00
C LEU A 81 5.19 -5.08 -9.86
N ARG A 82 5.66 -4.72 -8.66
CA ARG A 82 5.57 -5.59 -7.47
C ARG A 82 4.13 -5.82 -7.02
N LEU A 83 3.29 -4.78 -7.04
CA LEU A 83 1.88 -4.89 -6.70
C LEU A 83 1.13 -5.83 -7.65
N TYR A 84 1.47 -5.81 -8.95
CA TYR A 84 0.84 -6.66 -9.95
C TYR A 84 1.43 -8.07 -10.05
N ALA A 85 2.56 -8.34 -9.39
CA ALA A 85 3.05 -9.70 -9.16
C ALA A 85 2.23 -10.44 -8.07
N ASP A 86 2.60 -11.69 -7.77
CA ASP A 86 1.90 -12.53 -6.78
C ASP A 86 1.91 -11.91 -5.37
N LYS A 87 2.93 -11.10 -5.04
CA LYS A 87 3.03 -10.42 -3.74
C LYS A 87 1.90 -9.40 -3.47
N GLY A 88 1.15 -8.98 -4.50
CA GLY A 88 -0.01 -8.10 -4.32
C GLY A 88 -1.26 -8.81 -3.78
N ILE A 89 -1.29 -10.15 -3.82
CA ILE A 89 -2.38 -10.97 -3.26
C ILE A 89 -1.74 -12.15 -2.52
N PRO A 90 -1.15 -11.91 -1.33
CA PRO A 90 -0.42 -12.95 -0.62
C PRO A 90 -1.37 -14.08 -0.18
N ASN A 91 -0.84 -15.31 -0.12
CA ASN A 91 -1.54 -16.48 0.40
C ASN A 91 -1.62 -16.46 1.94
N GLY A 92 -2.13 -15.37 2.50
CA GLY A 92 -2.21 -15.13 3.94
C GLY A 92 -0.96 -14.46 4.55
N TYR A 93 -1.17 -13.80 5.70
CA TYR A 93 -0.16 -13.00 6.38
C TYR A 93 1.07 -13.77 6.88
N ARG A 94 0.97 -15.11 7.03
CA ARG A 94 2.06 -15.99 7.46
C ARG A 94 3.07 -16.31 6.35
N TYR A 95 2.73 -16.01 5.10
CA TYR A 95 3.52 -16.39 3.91
C TYR A 95 3.98 -15.16 3.12
N GLN A 96 4.23 -14.06 3.83
CA GLN A 96 4.79 -12.84 3.28
C GLN A 96 5.91 -12.31 4.17
N ASP A 97 6.83 -11.58 3.56
CA ASP A 97 7.89 -10.87 4.27
C ASP A 97 7.35 -9.56 4.88
N GLY A 98 8.09 -8.97 5.82
CA GLY A 98 7.86 -7.64 6.36
C GLY A 98 9.11 -6.77 6.23
N TYR A 99 8.94 -5.51 5.82
CA TYR A 99 10.03 -4.56 5.60
C TYR A 99 9.69 -3.17 6.17
N GLY A 100 10.69 -2.48 6.71
CA GLY A 100 10.56 -1.11 7.21
C GLY A 100 10.40 -0.03 6.13
N CYS A 101 10.61 -0.37 4.85
CA CYS A 101 10.52 0.48 3.65
C CYS A 101 11.55 1.63 3.53
N HIS A 102 11.93 2.28 4.64
CA HIS A 102 12.75 3.51 4.68
C HIS A 102 14.25 3.24 4.80
#